data_AF-A0A7C6EAB6-F1
#
_entry.id   AF-A0A7C6EAB6-F1
#
_cell.length_a   1.000
_cell.length_b   1.000
_cell.length_c   1.000
_cell.angle_alpha   90.00
_cell.angle_beta   90.00
_cell.angle_gamma   90.00
#
_symmetry.space_group_name_H-M   'P 1'
#
loop_
_entity.id
_entity.type
_entity.pdbx_description
1 polymer ?
#
loop_
_entity_poly.entity_id
_entity_poly.type
_entity_poly.pdbx_seq_one_letter_code
_entity_poly.pdbx_strand_id
1 'polypeptide(L)' 'MRCWKCGAQNPEDREYCRKCGAELSYRDFNDNELPEAEEYEEDFEEEQEEDEY' A
#
# COMPACT_ATOMS: atom_id res chain seq x y z
N MET A 1 16.29 -12.04 -7.38
CA MET A 1 15.01 -11.60 -6.79
C MET A 1 14.25 -12.75 -6.14
N ARG A 2 13.72 -12.58 -4.93
CA ARG A 2 12.90 -13.60 -4.27
C ARG A 2 11.41 -13.29 -4.49
N CYS A 3 10.66 -14.28 -4.96
CA CYS A 3 9.21 -14.13 -5.16
C CYS A 3 8.49 -13.95 -3.82
N TRP A 4 7.73 -12.87 -3.69
CA TRP A 4 6.92 -12.57 -2.50
C TRP A 4 5.82 -13.61 -2.26
N LYS A 5 5.24 -14.18 -3.32
CA LYS A 5 4.13 -15.14 -3.24
C LYS A 5 4.54 -16.56 -2.84
N CYS A 6 5.71 -17.04 -3.30
CA CYS A 6 6.09 -18.45 -3.12
C CYS A 6 7.52 -18.68 -2.60
N GLY A 7 8.29 -17.62 -2.36
CA GLY A 7 9.65 -17.69 -1.84
C GLY A 7 10.71 -18.20 -2.83
N ALA A 8 10.36 -18.48 -4.09
CA ALA A 8 11.31 -18.95 -5.09
C ALA A 8 12.38 -17.89 -5.40
N GLN A 9 13.63 -18.35 -5.56
CA GLN A 9 14.72 -17.54 -6.08
C GLN A 9 14.57 -17.42 -7.61
N ASN A 10 14.47 -16.19 -8.10
CA ASN A 10 14.41 -15.84 -9.52
C ASN A 10 15.60 -14.94 -9.89
N PRO A 11 16.04 -14.95 -11.16
CA PRO A 11 16.94 -13.94 -11.73
C PRO A 11 16.41 -12.50 -11.53
N GLU A 12 17.26 -11.49 -11.68
CA GLU A 12 16.88 -10.08 -11.60
C GLU A 12 16.20 -9.54 -12.87
N ASP A 13 16.48 -10.13 -14.03
CA ASP A 13 15.89 -9.69 -15.31
C ASP A 13 14.49 -10.27 -15.58
N ARG A 14 13.87 -10.93 -14.58
CA ARG A 14 12.59 -11.64 -14.76
C ARG A 14 11.43 -10.80 -14.25
N GLU A 15 10.45 -10.56 -15.12
CA GLU A 15 9.19 -9.89 -14.78
C GLU A 15 8.24 -10.81 -14.01
N TYR A 16 8.29 -12.13 -14.25
CA TYR A 16 7.41 -13.13 -13.62
C TYR A 16 8.17 -14.27 -12.96
N CYS A 17 7.61 -14.79 -11.86
CA CYS A 17 8.15 -15.91 -11.11
C CYS A 17 8.08 -17.19 -11.94
N ARG A 18 9.22 -17.82 -12.17
CA ARG A 18 9.32 -19.07 -12.94
C ARG A 18 8.60 -20.26 -12.30
N LYS A 19 8.26 -20.17 -11.01
CA LYS A 19 7.65 -21.26 -10.23
C LYS A 19 6.13 -21.14 -10.12
N CYS A 20 5.62 -19.94 -9.88
CA CYS A 20 4.20 -19.72 -9.58
C CYS A 20 3.51 -18.72 -10.51
N GLY A 21 4.23 -18.07 -11.43
CA GLY A 21 3.69 -17.08 -12.35
C GLY A 21 3.42 -15.69 -11.74
N ALA A 22 3.66 -15.49 -10.44
CA ALA A 22 3.47 -14.17 -9.82
C ALA A 22 4.45 -13.13 -10.39
N GLU A 23 3.94 -11.94 -10.65
CA GLU A 23 4.74 -10.80 -11.10
C GLU A 23 5.76 -10.38 -10.01
N LEU A 24 6.99 -10.12 -10.45
CA LEU A 24 8.14 -9.76 -9.61
C LEU A 24 8.41 -8.25 -9.63
N SER A 25 7.81 -7.51 -10.56
CA SER A 25 7.87 -6.03 -10.67
C SER A 25 7.14 -5.31 -9.53
N TYR A 26 6.29 -6.00 -8.76
CA TYR A 26 5.49 -5.43 -7.68
C TYR A 26 6.29 -5.10 -6.41
N ARG A 27 7.53 -4.64 -6.57
CA ARG A 27 8.34 -4.03 -5.52
C ARG A 27 8.39 -2.50 -5.62
N ASP A 28 7.76 -1.92 -6.63
CA ASP A 28 7.50 -0.48 -6.69
C ASP A 28 6.13 -0.14 -6.08
N PHE A 29 5.84 -0.67 -4.88
CA PHE A 29 5.23 0.27 -3.93
C PHE A 29 6.34 1.22 -3.58
N ASN A 30 6.40 2.31 -4.32
CA ASN A 30 6.98 3.52 -3.80
C ASN A 30 6.25 3.77 -2.48
N ASP A 31 6.86 3.42 -1.35
CA ASP A 31 6.45 3.78 0.01
C ASP A 31 6.46 5.33 0.21
N ASN A 32 6.53 6.07 -0.89
CA ASN A 32 6.60 7.51 -1.04
C ASN A 32 5.47 8.07 -1.94
N GLU A 33 4.39 7.31 -2.15
CA GLU A 33 3.09 7.87 -2.60
C GLU A 33 1.97 7.45 -1.64
N LEU A 34 2.26 7.48 -0.33
CA LEU A 34 1.20 7.88 0.58
C LEU A 34 1.02 9.38 0.36
N PRO A 35 -0.14 9.87 -0.12
CA PRO A 35 -0.41 11.30 -0.04
C PRO A 35 -0.21 11.72 1.42
N GLU A 36 0.67 12.70 1.64
CA GLU A 36 0.89 13.26 2.96
C GLU A 36 -0.45 13.70 3.55
N ALA A 37 -0.58 13.47 4.86
CA ALA A 37 -1.81 13.56 5.62
C ALA A 37 -2.44 14.95 5.57
N GLU A 38 -3.33 15.21 4.62
CA GLU A 38 -4.06 16.48 4.51
C GLU A 38 -5.45 16.20 3.92
N GLU A 39 -6.50 16.12 4.77
CA GLU A 39 -7.92 16.51 4.48
C GLU A 39 -9.02 15.80 5.32
N TYR A 40 -8.75 15.15 6.47
CA TYR A 40 -9.84 14.55 7.26
C TYR A 40 -9.86 14.92 8.75
N GLU A 41 -9.55 16.18 9.10
CA GLU A 41 -9.67 16.68 10.48
C GLU A 41 -10.76 17.76 10.68
N GLU A 42 -11.56 18.12 9.67
CA GLU A 42 -12.51 19.26 9.79
C GLU A 42 -13.95 18.90 10.23
N ASP A 43 -14.32 17.62 10.36
CA ASP A 43 -15.73 17.21 10.52
C ASP A 43 -16.16 16.83 11.96
N PHE A 44 -15.34 17.09 13.00
CA PHE A 44 -15.63 16.62 14.37
C PHE A 44 -15.93 17.71 15.42
N GLU A 45 -15.88 19.00 15.07
CA GLU A 45 -16.14 20.08 16.05
C GLU A 45 -17.61 20.53 16.13
N GLU A 46 -18.49 20.14 15.21
CA GLU A 46 -19.86 20.69 15.13
C GLU A 46 -20.92 19.91 15.94
N GLU A 47 -20.65 18.68 16.40
CA GLU A 47 -21.67 17.84 17.07
C GLU A 47 -21.80 18.04 18.60
N GLN A 48 -20.97 18.86 19.26
CA GLN A 48 -21.02 18.97 20.74
C GLN A 48 -21.79 20.18 21.30
N GLU A 49 -22.41 21.02 20.46
CA GLU A 49 -23.17 22.20 20.93
C GLU A 49 -24.70 22.00 21.01
N GLU A 50 -25.26 20.85 20.60
CA GLU A 50 -26.72 20.64 20.59
C GLU A 50 -27.29 19.83 21.78
N ASP A 51 -26.46 19.32 22.69
CA ASP A 51 -26.91 18.51 23.85
C ASP A 51 -26.94 19.30 25.19
N GLU A 52 -27.25 20.61 25.17
CA GLU A 52 -27.71 21.35 26.36
C GLU A 52 -29.19 21.75 26.20
N TYR A 53 -30.09 20.80 26.46
CA TYR A 53 -31.49 21.09 26.79
C TYR A 53 -32.08 20.14 27.84
#